data_AF-X4ZKU0-F1
#
_entry.id   AF-X4ZKU0-F1
#
_cell.length_a   1.000
_cell.length_b   1.000
_cell.length_c   1.000
_cell.angle_alpha   90.00
_cell.angle_beta   90.00
_cell.angle_gamma   90.00
#
_symmetry.space_group_name_H-M   'P 1'
#
loop_
_entity.id
_entity.type
_entity.pdbx_description
1 polymer ?
#
loop_
_entity_poly.entity_id
_entity_poly.type
_entity_poly.pdbx_seq_one_letter_code
_entity_poly.pdbx_strand_id
1 'polypeptide(L)'
;MRYVVFLMILLAVGVIYAVTRLRNAKKQSSGKSSKNNVIPLDAHRRARKHTTEQPCSSCKKKNGKLMFYAQDDGSVVGLCKDCQVKAKKRDMLPL
;
A
#
# COMPACT_ATOMS: atom_id res chain seq x y z
N MET A 1 -33.35 45.09 12.71
CA MET A 1 -31.91 45.07 13.06
C MET A 1 -31.52 43.94 14.01
N ARG A 2 -32.20 43.77 15.16
CA ARG A 2 -31.82 42.77 16.18
C ARG A 2 -31.76 41.32 15.63
N TYR A 3 -32.74 40.91 14.82
CA TYR A 3 -32.76 39.58 14.17
C TYR A 3 -31.68 39.38 13.10
N VAL A 4 -31.30 40.44 12.39
CA VAL A 4 -30.22 40.39 11.38
C VAL A 4 -28.88 40.15 12.07
N VAL A 5 -28.65 40.81 13.22
CA VAL A 5 -27.44 40.60 14.04
C VAL A 5 -27.39 39.16 14.58
N PHE A 6 -28.51 38.62 15.06
CA PHE A 6 -28.57 37.22 15.52
C PHE A 6 -28.27 36.21 14.39
N LEU A 7 -28.80 36.42 13.18
CA LEU A 7 -28.50 35.56 12.03
C LEU A 7 -27.03 35.58 11.63
N MET A 8 -26.39 36.76 11.66
CA MET A 8 -24.96 36.89 11.36
C MET A 8 -24.08 36.16 12.38
N ILE A 9 -24.45 36.22 13.67
CA ILE A 9 -23.73 35.50 14.73
C ILE A 9 -23.87 33.98 14.55
N LEU A 10 -25.08 33.48 14.27
CA LEU A 10 -25.29 32.04 14.06
C LEU A 10 -24.51 31.51 12.85
N LEU A 11 -24.48 32.27 11.75
CA LEU A 11 -23.68 31.93 10.57
C LEU A 11 -22.18 31.91 10.89
N ALA A 12 -21.67 32.93 11.61
CA ALA A 12 -20.27 32.97 12.00
C ALA A 12 -19.87 31.77 12.86
N VAL A 13 -20.69 31.39 13.84
CA VAL A 13 -20.46 30.21 14.70
C VAL A 13 -20.50 28.91 13.88
N GLY A 14 -21.46 28.78 12.96
CA GLY A 14 -21.55 27.63 12.06
C GLY A 14 -20.31 27.45 11.19
N VAL A 15 -19.79 28.55 10.63
CA VAL A 15 -18.56 28.55 9.82
C VAL A 15 -17.35 28.17 10.66
N ILE A 16 -17.19 28.75 11.86
CA ILE A 16 -16.09 28.42 12.77
C ILE A 16 -16.13 26.93 13.16
N TYR A 17 -17.32 26.41 13.47
CA TYR A 17 -17.51 24.99 13.79
C TYR A 17 -17.17 24.07 12.60
N ALA A 18 -17.62 24.42 11.39
CA ALA A 18 -17.32 23.67 10.19
C ALA A 18 -15.81 23.64 9.89
N VAL A 19 -15.13 24.79 9.99
CA VAL A 19 -13.68 24.91 9.74
C VAL A 19 -12.87 24.14 10.77
N THR A 20 -13.21 24.22 12.06
CA THR A 20 -12.52 23.48 13.12
C THR A 20 -12.70 21.98 12.98
N ARG A 21 -13.91 21.52 12.64
CA ARG A 21 -14.20 20.10 12.39
C ARG A 21 -13.42 19.56 11.17
N LEU A 22 -13.41 20.30 10.06
CA LEU A 22 -12.68 19.91 8.84
C LEU A 22 -11.16 19.84 9.07
N ARG A 23 -10.59 20.76 9.86
CA ARG A 23 -9.16 20.76 10.20
C ARG A 23 -8.77 19.57 11.11
N ASN A 24 -9.61 19.22 12.07
CA ASN A 24 -9.36 18.08 12.95
C ASN A 24 -9.50 16.73 12.22
N ALA A 25 -10.47 16.60 11.30
CA ALA A 25 -10.62 15.40 10.48
C ALA A 25 -9.40 15.15 9.57
N LYS A 26 -8.78 16.21 9.02
CA LYS A 26 -7.56 16.08 8.20
C LYS A 26 -6.31 15.70 9.00
N LYS A 27 -6.24 16.03 10.29
CA LYS A 27 -5.07 15.68 11.14
C LYS A 27 -4.94 14.18 11.41
N GLN A 28 -6.00 13.40 11.21
CA GLN A 28 -5.99 11.95 11.43
C GLN A 28 -5.39 11.15 10.25
N SER A 29 -5.16 11.78 9.10
CA SER A 29 -4.59 11.12 7.90
C SER A 29 -3.11 11.39 7.65
N SER A 30 -2.47 12.30 8.40
CA SER A 30 -1.01 12.49 8.31
C SER A 30 -0.32 11.63 9.34
N GLY A 31 0.09 10.43 8.91
CA GLY A 31 0.81 9.44 9.69
C GLY A 31 1.96 10.05 10.50
N LYS A 32 1.73 10.21 11.80
CA LYS A 32 2.78 10.43 12.78
C LYS A 32 3.34 9.06 13.12
N SER A 33 4.35 8.65 12.35
CA SER A 33 5.18 7.49 12.67
C SER A 33 5.86 7.77 14.01
N SER A 34 5.25 7.30 15.10
CA SER A 34 5.93 7.17 16.38
C SER A 34 7.14 6.27 16.18
N LYS A 35 8.27 6.59 16.82
CA LYS A 35 9.51 5.81 16.82
C LYS A 35 9.34 4.46 17.57
N ASN A 36 8.25 3.75 17.33
CA ASN A 36 7.99 2.45 17.93
C ASN A 36 8.47 1.37 16.96
N ASN A 37 9.15 0.36 17.49
CA ASN A 37 9.60 -0.82 16.77
C ASN A 37 8.44 -1.76 16.39
N VAL A 38 7.30 -1.18 16.02
CA VAL A 38 6.06 -1.86 15.66
C VAL A 38 5.66 -1.32 14.30
N ILE A 39 6.00 -2.07 13.26
CA ILE A 39 5.63 -1.74 11.89
C ILE A 39 4.16 -2.13 11.72
N PRO A 40 3.24 -1.17 11.51
CA PRO A 40 1.81 -1.48 11.41
C PRO A 40 1.54 -2.34 10.17
N LEU A 41 0.93 -3.51 10.37
CA LEU A 41 0.62 -4.48 9.32
C LEU A 41 -0.23 -3.86 8.19
N ASP A 42 -1.12 -2.92 8.54
CA ASP A 42 -1.97 -2.20 7.58
C ASP A 42 -1.18 -1.29 6.65
N ALA A 43 -0.08 -0.69 7.11
CA ALA A 43 0.79 0.11 6.24
C ALA A 43 1.49 -0.80 5.24
N HIS A 44 1.97 -1.96 5.68
CA HIS A 44 2.60 -2.95 4.80
C HIS A 44 1.60 -3.56 3.80
N ARG A 45 0.36 -3.79 4.23
CA ARG A 45 -0.74 -4.26 3.37
C ARG A 45 -1.09 -3.22 2.29
N ARG A 46 -1.14 -1.93 2.64
CA ARG A 46 -1.39 -0.84 1.67
C ARG A 46 -0.24 -0.66 0.69
N ALA A 47 1.01 -0.75 1.15
CA ALA A 47 2.19 -0.71 0.28
C ALA A 47 2.21 -1.88 -0.71
N ARG A 48 1.78 -3.09 -0.29
CA ARG A 48 1.69 -4.25 -1.17
C ARG A 48 0.58 -4.18 -2.22
N LYS A 49 -0.44 -3.32 -2.07
CA LYS A 49 -1.46 -3.13 -3.12
C LYS A 49 -0.89 -2.47 -4.39
N HIS A 50 0.24 -1.78 -4.27
CA HIS A 50 1.00 -1.21 -5.38
C HIS A 50 2.28 -2.01 -5.66
N THR A 51 2.27 -3.34 -5.52
CA THR A 51 3.40 -4.14 -5.99
C THR A 51 3.47 -4.00 -7.50
N THR A 52 4.37 -3.13 -7.95
CA THR A 52 5.03 -3.25 -9.24
C THR A 52 5.34 -4.72 -9.46
N GLU A 53 4.86 -5.26 -10.59
CA GLU A 53 5.04 -6.67 -10.94
C GLU A 53 6.49 -7.08 -10.71
N GLN A 54 6.68 -8.12 -9.90
CA GLN A 54 8.02 -8.61 -9.59
C GLN A 54 8.67 -9.11 -10.88
N PRO A 55 9.93 -8.75 -11.16
CA PRO A 55 10.62 -9.25 -12.33
C PRO A 55 10.97 -10.73 -12.16
N CYS A 56 10.97 -11.46 -13.27
CA CYS A 56 11.44 -12.85 -13.29
C CYS A 56 12.92 -12.94 -12.85
N SER A 57 13.26 -13.86 -11.95
CA SER A 57 14.63 -14.04 -11.46
C SER A 57 15.62 -14.43 -12.57
N SER A 58 15.16 -15.11 -13.63
CA SER A 58 16.03 -15.56 -14.73
C SER A 58 16.20 -14.54 -15.85
N CYS A 59 15.12 -13.92 -16.32
CA CYS A 59 15.16 -13.01 -17.48
C CYS A 59 15.01 -11.53 -17.12
N LYS A 60 14.72 -11.21 -15.85
CA LYS A 60 14.49 -9.86 -15.31
C LYS A 60 13.34 -9.08 -15.96
N LYS A 61 12.57 -9.71 -16.86
CA LYS A 61 11.40 -9.11 -17.48
C LYS A 61 10.22 -9.13 -16.50
N LYS A 62 9.40 -8.08 -16.56
CA LYS A 62 8.13 -7.97 -15.86
C LYS A 62 7.06 -8.61 -16.74
N ASN A 63 6.73 -9.86 -16.45
CA ASN A 63 5.85 -10.68 -17.29
C ASN A 63 4.55 -11.06 -16.52
N GLY A 64 4.09 -10.22 -15.60
CA GLY A 64 2.92 -10.52 -14.78
C GLY A 64 3.13 -11.70 -13.81
N LYS A 65 2.25 -12.71 -13.88
CA LYS A 65 2.22 -13.84 -12.94
C LYS A 65 3.51 -14.68 -13.03
N LEU A 66 4.27 -14.70 -11.94
CA LEU A 66 5.42 -15.59 -11.75
C LEU A 66 4.95 -16.92 -11.16
N MET A 67 5.60 -18.01 -11.57
CA MET A 67 5.50 -19.32 -10.92
C MET A 67 6.73 -19.51 -10.04
N PHE A 68 6.53 -19.98 -8.82
CA PHE A 68 7.61 -20.16 -7.86
C PHE A 68 8.13 -21.59 -7.93
N TYR A 69 9.45 -21.72 -7.87
CA TYR A 69 10.15 -22.99 -7.81
C TYR A 69 11.14 -22.98 -6.66
N ALA A 70 11.25 -24.11 -5.98
CA ALA A 70 12.33 -24.36 -5.03
C ALA A 70 13.55 -24.92 -5.79
N GLN A 71 14.69 -24.31 -5.55
CA GLN A 71 15.98 -24.74 -6.07
C GLN A 71 16.68 -25.63 -5.02
N ASP A 72 17.66 -26.43 -5.45
CA ASP A 72 18.33 -27.42 -4.58
C ASP A 72 19.10 -26.79 -3.41
N ASP A 73 19.43 -25.51 -3.50
CA ASP A 73 20.05 -24.71 -2.44
C ASP A 73 19.05 -24.21 -1.39
N GLY A 74 17.77 -24.58 -1.52
CA GLY A 74 16.68 -24.13 -0.66
C GLY A 74 16.17 -22.72 -0.97
N SER A 75 16.69 -22.07 -2.02
CA SER A 75 16.18 -20.76 -2.46
C SER A 75 14.89 -20.90 -3.27
N VAL A 76 14.04 -19.88 -3.19
CA VAL A 76 12.78 -19.81 -3.97
C VAL A 76 12.93 -18.78 -5.08
N VAL A 77 12.80 -19.22 -6.32
CA VAL A 77 12.92 -18.38 -7.51
C VAL A 77 11.58 -18.21 -8.21
N GLY A 78 11.25 -16.97 -8.58
CA GLY A 78 10.06 -16.64 -9.35
C GLY A 78 10.37 -16.59 -10.84
N LEU A 79 9.79 -17.49 -11.63
CA LEU A 79 10.03 -17.59 -13.07
C LEU A 79 8.78 -17.21 -13.87
N CYS A 80 9.00 -16.49 -14.97
CA CYS A 80 7.95 -16.26 -15.97
C CYS A 80 7.70 -17.53 -16.80
N LYS A 81 6.58 -17.56 -17.52
CA LYS A 81 6.16 -18.69 -18.37
C LYS A 81 7.26 -19.17 -19.32
N ASP A 82 8.00 -18.25 -19.93
CA ASP A 82 9.08 -18.58 -20.86
C ASP A 82 10.30 -19.22 -20.18
N CYS A 83 10.56 -18.85 -18.92
CA CYS A 83 11.70 -19.36 -18.16
C CYS A 83 11.42 -20.69 -17.45
N GLN A 84 10.17 -21.18 -17.46
CA GLN A 84 9.83 -22.47 -16.86
C GLN A 84 10.59 -23.64 -17.49
N VAL A 85 10.95 -23.54 -18.77
CA VAL A 85 11.75 -24.57 -19.45
C VAL A 85 13.12 -24.75 -18.77
N LYS A 86 13.69 -23.68 -18.19
CA LYS A 86 14.94 -23.76 -17.45
C LYS A 86 14.77 -24.42 -16.09
N ALA A 87 13.64 -24.20 -15.41
CA ALA A 87 13.31 -24.89 -14.17
C ALA A 87 13.12 -26.38 -14.37
N LYS A 88 12.36 -26.78 -15.40
CA LYS A 88 12.17 -28.19 -15.75
C LYS A 88 13.46 -28.89 -16.13
N LYS A 89 14.38 -28.21 -16.81
CA LYS A 89 15.71 -28.76 -17.14
C LYS A 89 16.62 -28.93 -15.91
N ARG A 90 16.33 -28.23 -14.82
CA ARG A 90 17.09 -28.29 -13.57
C ARG A 90 16.32 -29.05 -12.48
N ASP A 91 15.27 -29.79 -12.86
CA ASP A 91 14.40 -30.55 -11.95
C ASP A 91 13.93 -29.76 -10.71
N MET A 92 13.69 -28.45 -10.88
CA MET A 92 13.23 -27.62 -9.77
C MET A 92 11.80 -27.98 -9.37
N LEU A 93 11.53 -27.99 -8.06
CA LEU A 93 10.22 -28.35 -7.52
C LEU A 93 9.26 -27.15 -7.58
N PRO A 94 8.08 -27.27 -8.24
CA PRO A 94 7.09 -26.19 -8.25
C PRO A 94 6.40 -26.05 -6.89
N LEU A 95 6.13 -24.79 -6.49
CA LEU A 95 5.43 -24.40 -5.26
C LEU A 95 4.11 -23.71 -5.56
#